data_AF-A0A9X6NE73-F1
#
_entry.id   AF-A0A9X6NE73-F1
#
_cell.length_a   1.000
_cell.length_b   1.000
_cell.length_c   1.000
_cell.angle_alpha   90.00
_cell.angle_beta   90.00
_cell.angle_gamma   90.00
#
_symmetry.space_group_name_H-M   'P 1'
#
loop_
_entity.id
_entity.type
_entity.pdbx_description
1 polymer ?
#
loop_
_entity_poly.entity_id
_entity_poly.type
_entity_poly.pdbx_seq_one_letter_code
_entity_poly.pdbx_strand_id
1 'polypeptide(L)'
;MANYESNIRDVPQDDAGDDQADYFPFAMLEHPSIRKRTWMNVYRQQEMEKDKAAEEFERGQEKALLAQEVALAAQPMGPEVRAVMNHLINRIKKQDAKIKSQDERIDKLERQMGMMLQNMQKQENEIAALKAENVELRRVCAAQQVSIDTLAIQMNFTPGEDQIRELLNLRGGTTPENRATYDGLRGQENMMLRQQLILIDQRFASHTKSINELKARIDHVEQQQNMSEAAKSQQMMAVFGV
;
A
#
# COMPACT_ATOMS: atom_id res chain seq x y z
N MET A 1 -41.45 59.87 -58.94
CA MET A 1 -42.71 59.33 -58.39
C MET A 1 -42.33 58.41 -57.25
N ALA A 2 -42.74 58.57 -55.99
CA ALA A 2 -43.37 59.65 -55.24
C ALA A 2 -43.02 59.42 -53.75
N ASN A 3 -42.88 60.51 -53.00
CA ASN A 3 -42.73 60.58 -51.55
C ASN A 3 -44.04 60.21 -50.81
N TYR A 4 -43.95 60.23 -49.47
CA TYR A 4 -44.96 60.32 -48.39
C TYR A 4 -44.96 59.07 -47.49
N GLU A 5 -44.28 59.08 -46.34
CA GLU A 5 -44.56 59.79 -45.07
C GLU A 5 -45.91 59.46 -44.40
N SER A 6 -45.76 59.15 -43.10
CA SER A 6 -46.61 59.56 -41.97
C SER A 6 -47.49 58.51 -41.28
N ASN A 7 -47.12 58.29 -40.01
CA ASN A 7 -47.93 58.38 -38.78
C ASN A 7 -49.35 57.81 -38.74
N ILE A 8 -49.59 56.95 -37.73
CA ILE A 8 -50.65 56.98 -36.68
C ILE A 8 -50.31 55.81 -35.72
N ARG A 9 -49.73 56.06 -34.53
CA ARG A 9 -50.36 56.26 -33.20
C ARG A 9 -51.06 55.02 -32.59
N ASP A 10 -50.48 54.56 -31.47
CA ASP A 10 -51.05 54.21 -30.15
C ASP A 10 -52.38 53.41 -30.11
N VAL A 11 -52.50 52.17 -29.59
CA VAL A 11 -52.65 51.67 -28.17
C VAL A 11 -53.33 50.27 -28.30
N PRO A 12 -53.32 49.26 -27.38
CA PRO A 12 -52.69 49.08 -26.05
C PRO A 12 -51.84 47.79 -25.89
N GLN A 13 -51.14 47.71 -24.75
CA GLN A 13 -50.75 46.46 -24.08
C GLN A 13 -51.99 45.71 -23.59
N ASP A 14 -52.03 44.38 -23.74
CA ASP A 14 -52.26 43.49 -22.61
C ASP A 14 -52.05 42.01 -22.98
N ASP A 15 -51.27 41.39 -22.11
CA ASP A 15 -51.09 39.97 -21.78
C ASP A 15 -52.03 38.94 -22.44
N ALA A 16 -51.43 37.96 -23.11
CA ALA A 16 -51.39 36.58 -22.61
C ALA A 16 -50.75 35.67 -23.66
N GLY A 17 -49.82 34.84 -23.17
CA GLY A 17 -49.33 33.57 -23.70
C GLY A 17 -49.62 33.20 -25.15
N ASP A 18 -48.54 32.99 -25.91
CA ASP A 18 -48.48 31.79 -26.73
C ASP A 18 -47.01 31.43 -26.99
N ASP A 19 -46.60 30.40 -26.24
CA ASP A 19 -45.73 29.30 -26.66
C ASP A 19 -45.25 29.34 -28.12
N GLN A 20 -44.24 30.16 -28.39
CA GLN A 20 -43.32 29.86 -29.49
C GLN A 20 -42.20 29.03 -28.90
N ALA A 21 -42.51 27.73 -28.79
CA ALA A 21 -41.54 26.69 -28.50
C ALA A 21 -40.35 26.83 -29.45
N ASP A 22 -39.25 27.36 -28.93
CA ASP A 22 -37.93 27.23 -29.54
C ASP A 22 -37.65 25.74 -29.70
N TYR A 23 -37.88 25.31 -30.93
CA TYR A 23 -37.86 23.96 -31.43
C TYR A 23 -36.44 23.39 -31.25
N PHE A 24 -36.17 22.78 -30.10
CA PHE A 24 -34.99 21.94 -29.94
C PHE A 24 -35.00 20.88 -31.07
N PRO A 25 -33.91 20.69 -31.83
CA PRO A 25 -33.89 19.83 -33.01
C PRO A 25 -33.73 18.36 -32.61
N PHE A 26 -34.58 17.85 -31.71
CA PHE A 26 -34.57 16.44 -31.31
C PHE A 26 -35.37 15.54 -32.26
N ALA A 27 -36.10 16.13 -33.21
CA ALA A 27 -36.96 15.40 -34.13
C ALA A 27 -36.21 14.57 -35.19
N MET A 28 -34.87 14.61 -35.27
CA MET A 28 -34.08 13.79 -36.22
C MET A 28 -32.88 13.07 -35.60
N LEU A 29 -32.98 12.63 -34.33
CA LEU A 29 -31.99 11.70 -33.76
C LEU A 29 -32.64 10.33 -33.54
N GLU A 30 -32.69 9.55 -34.63
CA GLU A 30 -33.30 8.21 -34.67
C GLU A 30 -32.53 7.15 -33.86
N HIS A 31 -31.28 7.42 -33.47
CA HIS A 31 -30.44 6.44 -32.77
C HIS A 31 -30.23 6.77 -31.28
N PRO A 32 -30.58 5.87 -30.33
CA PRO A 32 -30.51 6.10 -28.87
C PRO A 32 -29.14 6.55 -28.34
N SER A 33 -28.05 6.11 -28.99
CA SER A 33 -26.67 6.48 -28.60
C SER A 33 -26.33 7.94 -28.88
N ILE A 34 -26.88 8.52 -29.95
CA ILE A 34 -26.63 9.93 -30.30
C ILE A 34 -27.40 10.83 -29.32
N ARG A 35 -28.65 10.46 -29.00
CA ARG A 35 -29.45 11.14 -27.97
C ARG A 35 -28.72 11.19 -26.62
N LYS A 36 -28.17 10.06 -26.15
CA LYS A 36 -27.39 10.02 -24.90
C LYS A 36 -26.14 10.89 -24.95
N ARG A 37 -25.44 10.93 -26.09
CA ARG A 37 -24.25 11.77 -26.29
C ARG A 37 -24.60 13.26 -26.26
N THR A 38 -25.69 13.66 -26.92
CA THR A 38 -26.16 15.05 -26.92
C THR A 38 -26.57 15.49 -25.52
N TRP A 39 -27.29 14.65 -24.76
CA TRP A 39 -27.64 14.93 -23.36
C TRP A 39 -26.40 15.10 -22.47
N MET A 40 -25.40 14.24 -22.62
CA MET A 40 -24.14 14.37 -21.87
C MET A 40 -23.39 15.66 -22.21
N ASN A 41 -23.42 16.12 -23.46
CA ASN A 41 -22.77 17.37 -23.86
C ASN A 41 -23.49 18.60 -23.33
N VAL A 42 -24.83 18.64 -23.40
CA VAL A 42 -25.64 19.73 -22.84
C VAL A 42 -25.48 19.79 -21.32
N TYR A 43 -25.47 18.64 -20.65
CA TYR A 43 -25.25 18.56 -19.20
C TYR A 43 -23.86 19.09 -18.80
N ARG A 44 -22.79 18.68 -19.50
CA ARG A 44 -21.45 19.23 -19.27
C ARG A 44 -21.36 20.72 -19.53
N GLN A 45 -22.07 21.22 -20.55
CA GLN A 45 -22.08 22.64 -20.86
C GLN A 45 -22.78 23.45 -19.76
N GLN A 46 -23.89 22.93 -19.23
CA GLN A 46 -24.56 23.53 -18.06
C GLN A 46 -23.73 23.45 -16.78
N GLU A 47 -22.98 22.37 -16.55
CA GLU A 47 -22.03 22.30 -15.42
C GLU A 47 -20.92 23.34 -15.56
N MET A 48 -20.27 23.45 -16.73
CA MET A 48 -19.23 24.46 -16.93
C MET A 48 -19.75 25.90 -16.84
N GLU A 49 -21.00 26.16 -17.24
CA GLU A 49 -21.64 27.47 -17.08
C GLU A 49 -21.96 27.78 -15.60
N LYS A 50 -22.36 26.77 -14.82
CA LYS A 50 -22.54 26.91 -13.37
C LYS A 50 -21.21 27.17 -12.66
N ASP A 51 -20.15 26.47 -13.05
CA ASP A 51 -18.81 26.66 -12.50
C ASP A 51 -18.27 28.06 -12.81
N LYS A 52 -18.48 28.55 -14.04
CA LYS A 52 -18.14 29.94 -14.42
C LYS A 52 -18.94 30.97 -13.63
N ALA A 53 -20.23 30.75 -13.43
CA ALA A 53 -21.07 31.64 -12.63
C ALA A 53 -20.63 31.66 -11.15
N ALA A 54 -20.19 30.53 -10.61
CA ALA A 54 -19.65 30.44 -9.26
C ALA A 54 -18.32 31.20 -9.12
N GLU A 55 -17.39 31.02 -10.08
CA GLU A 55 -16.13 31.78 -10.08
C GLU A 55 -16.33 33.30 -10.24
N GLU A 56 -17.26 33.73 -11.08
CA GLU A 56 -17.58 35.16 -11.25
C GLU A 56 -18.23 35.76 -9.99
N PHE A 57 -19.03 34.96 -9.29
CA PHE A 57 -19.61 35.34 -8.00
C PHE A 57 -18.55 35.46 -6.90
N GLU A 58 -17.62 34.51 -6.79
CA GLU A 58 -16.48 34.62 -5.85
C GLU A 58 -15.60 35.84 -6.16
N ARG A 59 -15.25 36.06 -7.44
CA ARG A 59 -14.52 37.27 -7.86
C ARG A 59 -15.29 38.56 -7.57
N GLY A 60 -16.62 38.54 -7.69
CA GLY A 60 -17.49 39.65 -7.34
C GLY A 60 -17.47 39.96 -5.83
N GLN A 61 -17.50 38.91 -5.00
CA GLN A 61 -17.39 39.04 -3.55
C GLN A 61 -16.01 39.55 -3.12
N GLU A 62 -14.92 39.02 -3.68
CA GLU A 62 -13.56 39.51 -3.40
C GLU A 62 -13.41 40.99 -3.74
N LYS A 63 -13.92 41.45 -4.89
CA LYS A 63 -13.89 42.87 -5.29
C LYS A 63 -14.71 43.76 -4.34
N ALA A 64 -15.87 43.28 -3.89
CA ALA A 64 -16.69 44.02 -2.93
C ALA A 64 -16.00 44.15 -1.56
N LEU A 65 -15.35 43.08 -1.10
CA LEU A 65 -14.54 43.09 0.12
C LEU A 65 -13.36 44.05 0.01
N LEU A 66 -12.62 44.01 -1.10
CA LEU A 66 -11.51 44.93 -1.37
C LEU A 66 -11.96 46.40 -1.41
N ALA A 67 -13.11 46.68 -2.02
CA ALA A 67 -13.67 48.04 -2.04
C ALA A 67 -14.07 48.51 -0.64
N GLN A 68 -14.61 47.61 0.19
CA GLN A 68 -14.95 47.90 1.59
C GLN A 68 -13.70 48.14 2.44
N GLU A 69 -12.63 47.36 2.26
CA GLU A 69 -11.34 47.55 2.91
C GLU A 69 -10.69 48.89 2.54
N VAL A 70 -10.74 49.28 1.26
CA VAL A 70 -10.24 50.58 0.78
C VAL A 70 -11.05 51.74 1.39
N ALA A 71 -12.38 51.61 1.48
CA ALA A 71 -13.25 52.63 2.09
C ALA A 71 -13.00 52.79 3.60
N LEU A 72 -12.75 51.69 4.31
CA LEU A 72 -12.36 51.70 5.74
C LEU A 72 -10.97 52.31 5.95
N ALA A 73 -10.01 52.03 5.08
CA ALA A 73 -8.66 52.59 5.15
C ALA A 73 -8.61 54.10 4.87
N ALA A 74 -9.58 54.64 4.12
CA ALA A 74 -9.69 56.06 3.79
C ALA A 74 -10.27 56.92 4.94
N GLN A 75 -10.79 56.31 6.02
CA GLN A 75 -11.33 57.08 7.14
C GLN A 75 -10.20 57.72 7.97
N PRO A 76 -10.33 59.01 8.35
CA PRO A 76 -9.32 59.67 9.17
C PRO A 76 -9.37 59.13 10.61
N MET A 77 -8.49 58.17 10.92
CA MET A 77 -8.29 57.68 12.28
C MET A 77 -7.50 58.69 13.14
N GLY A 78 -7.86 58.83 14.42
CA GLY A 78 -7.08 59.60 15.38
C GLY A 78 -5.65 59.04 15.57
N PRO A 79 -4.66 59.86 15.97
CA PRO A 79 -3.27 59.43 16.13
C PRO A 79 -3.10 58.27 17.14
N GLU A 80 -3.93 58.23 18.18
CA GLU A 80 -3.94 57.16 19.19
C GLU A 80 -4.44 55.83 18.60
N VAL A 81 -5.53 55.87 17.83
CA VAL A 81 -6.09 54.70 17.14
C VAL A 81 -5.08 54.14 16.11
N ARG A 82 -4.37 55.03 15.39
CA ARG A 82 -3.29 54.63 14.48
C ARG A 82 -2.13 53.94 15.20
N ALA A 83 -1.74 54.40 16.39
CA ALA A 83 -0.67 53.77 17.16
C ALA A 83 -1.05 52.34 17.62
N VAL A 84 -2.28 52.16 18.12
CA VAL A 84 -2.81 50.85 18.51
C VAL A 84 -2.91 49.91 17.30
N MET A 85 -3.41 50.40 16.18
CA MET A 85 -3.54 49.63 14.94
C MET A 85 -2.17 49.21 14.39
N ASN A 86 -1.19 50.11 14.38
CA ASN A 86 0.18 49.77 13.99
C ASN A 86 0.81 48.71 14.91
N HIS A 87 0.54 48.77 16.21
CA HIS A 87 1.00 47.75 17.16
C HIS A 87 0.34 46.38 16.88
N LEU A 88 -0.96 46.35 16.64
CA LEU A 88 -1.69 45.12 16.27
C LEU A 88 -1.19 44.53 14.95
N ILE A 89 -1.01 45.35 13.91
CA ILE A 89 -0.46 44.93 12.62
C ILE A 89 0.93 44.30 12.81
N ASN A 90 1.80 44.91 13.62
CA ASN A 90 3.12 44.36 13.89
C ASN A 90 3.07 43.04 14.67
N ARG A 91 2.11 42.87 15.59
CA ARG A 91 1.89 41.59 16.28
C ARG A 91 1.38 40.51 15.33
N ILE A 92 0.41 40.84 14.47
CA ILE A 92 -0.14 39.92 13.46
C ILE A 92 0.99 39.46 12.52
N LYS A 93 1.80 40.38 12.00
CA LYS A 93 2.95 40.03 11.14
C LYS A 93 3.95 39.09 11.82
N LYS A 94 4.23 39.30 13.12
CA LYS A 94 5.11 38.42 13.90
C LYS A 94 4.48 37.04 14.11
N GLN A 95 3.18 36.97 14.36
CA GLN A 95 2.45 35.72 14.50
C GLN A 95 2.42 34.95 13.17
N ASP A 96 2.15 35.63 12.06
CA ASP A 96 2.10 35.03 10.72
C ASP A 96 3.47 34.44 10.31
N ALA A 97 4.56 35.17 10.59
CA ALA A 97 5.91 34.64 10.40
C ALA A 97 6.21 33.41 11.27
N LYS A 98 5.70 33.39 12.51
CA LYS A 98 5.86 32.23 13.41
C LYS A 98 5.06 31.02 12.94
N ILE A 99 3.82 31.23 12.48
CA ILE A 99 2.96 30.19 11.92
C ILE A 99 3.65 29.54 10.72
N LYS A 100 4.12 30.34 9.75
CA LYS A 100 4.86 29.83 8.58
C LYS A 100 6.07 28.97 8.98
N SER A 101 6.85 29.40 9.98
CA SER A 101 7.98 28.61 10.48
C SER A 101 7.54 27.31 11.18
N GLN A 102 6.39 27.32 11.86
CA GLN A 102 5.82 26.11 12.46
C GLN A 102 5.31 25.15 11.39
N ASP A 103 4.64 25.65 10.35
CA ASP A 103 4.16 24.85 9.22
C ASP A 103 5.32 24.15 8.49
N GLU A 104 6.40 24.89 8.18
CA GLU A 104 7.62 24.30 7.60
C GLU A 104 8.23 23.20 8.48
N ARG A 105 8.15 23.37 9.81
CA ARG A 105 8.63 22.36 10.77
C ARG A 105 7.72 21.15 10.81
N ILE A 106 6.40 21.32 10.72
CA ILE A 106 5.41 20.24 10.63
C ILE A 106 5.65 19.44 9.34
N ASP A 107 5.75 20.10 8.19
CA ASP A 107 6.01 19.45 6.89
C ASP A 107 7.30 18.62 6.89
N LYS A 108 8.32 19.08 7.62
CA LYS A 108 9.58 18.35 7.77
C LYS A 108 9.39 17.09 8.64
N LEU A 109 8.68 17.21 9.75
CA LEU A 109 8.39 16.10 10.66
C LEU A 109 7.50 15.05 9.99
N GLU A 110 6.48 15.47 9.24
CA GLU A 110 5.61 14.56 8.50
C GLU A 110 6.38 13.75 7.45
N ARG A 111 7.28 14.40 6.70
CA ARG A 111 8.18 13.69 5.76
C ARG A 111 9.08 12.69 6.48
N GLN A 112 9.69 13.08 7.60
CA GLN A 112 10.51 12.17 8.41
C GLN A 112 9.71 10.98 8.94
N MET A 113 8.48 11.22 9.40
CA MET A 113 7.58 10.18 9.86
C MET A 113 7.17 9.23 8.72
N GLY A 114 6.86 9.76 7.54
CA GLY A 114 6.54 8.97 6.35
C GLY A 114 7.67 8.02 5.95
N MET A 115 8.91 8.53 5.88
CA MET A 115 10.09 7.71 5.59
C MET A 115 10.31 6.61 6.64
N MET A 116 10.12 6.94 7.91
CA MET A 116 10.26 5.99 9.02
C MET A 116 9.19 4.89 8.99
N LEU A 117 7.94 5.23 8.68
CA LEU A 117 6.85 4.25 8.52
C LEU A 117 7.12 3.30 7.35
N GLN A 118 7.61 3.83 6.22
CA GLN A 118 7.98 3.01 5.06
C GLN A 118 9.12 2.02 5.38
N ASN A 119 10.12 2.47 6.14
CA ASN A 119 11.23 1.60 6.58
C ASN A 119 10.75 0.50 7.52
N MET A 120 9.84 0.81 8.45
CA MET A 120 9.24 -0.21 9.32
C MET A 120 8.46 -1.26 8.53
N GLN A 121 7.61 -0.82 7.58
CA GLN A 121 6.87 -1.74 6.72
C GLN A 121 7.81 -2.68 5.94
N LYS A 122 8.95 -2.16 5.47
CA LYS A 122 9.96 -2.97 4.80
C LYS A 122 10.58 -4.01 5.73
N GLN A 123 10.91 -3.63 6.97
CA GLN A 123 11.44 -4.55 7.97
C GLN A 123 10.42 -5.62 8.38
N GLU A 124 9.15 -5.27 8.54
CA GLU A 124 8.08 -6.22 8.84
C GLU A 124 7.93 -7.27 7.73
N ASN A 125 7.96 -6.83 6.47
CA ASN A 125 7.91 -7.73 5.31
C ASN A 125 9.14 -8.65 5.26
N GLU A 126 10.32 -8.14 5.60
CA GLU A 126 11.55 -8.94 5.68
C GLU A 126 11.47 -10.00 6.80
N ILE A 127 10.99 -9.63 7.99
CA ILE A 127 10.77 -10.59 9.09
C ILE A 127 9.76 -11.66 8.68
N ALA A 128 8.66 -11.28 8.04
CA ALA A 128 7.64 -12.23 7.58
C ALA A 128 8.23 -13.23 6.58
N ALA A 129 9.05 -12.76 5.62
CA ALA A 129 9.73 -13.60 4.66
C ALA A 129 10.72 -14.57 5.34
N LEU A 130 11.55 -14.07 6.25
CA LEU A 130 12.52 -14.89 6.99
C LEU A 130 11.82 -15.93 7.89
N LYS A 131 10.69 -15.59 8.51
CA LYS A 131 9.89 -16.54 9.31
C LYS A 131 9.30 -17.64 8.43
N ALA A 132 8.80 -17.31 7.23
CA ALA A 132 8.29 -18.29 6.29
C ALA A 132 9.40 -19.25 5.81
N GLU A 133 10.58 -18.72 5.47
CA GLU A 133 11.76 -19.53 5.10
C GLU A 133 12.19 -20.46 6.25
N ASN A 134 12.19 -19.97 7.50
CA ASN A 134 12.52 -20.79 8.66
C ASN A 134 11.54 -21.96 8.86
N VAL A 135 10.25 -21.72 8.66
CA VAL A 135 9.21 -22.77 8.75
C VAL A 135 9.44 -23.84 7.68
N GLU A 136 9.72 -23.45 6.43
CA GLU A 136 9.93 -24.41 5.35
C GLU A 136 11.21 -25.24 5.59
N LEU A 137 12.30 -24.62 6.03
CA LEU A 137 13.52 -25.35 6.37
C LEU A 137 13.32 -26.34 7.52
N ARG A 138 12.55 -25.97 8.55
CA ARG A 138 12.19 -26.90 9.63
C ARG A 138 11.37 -28.08 9.11
N ARG A 139 10.43 -27.84 8.18
CA ARG A 139 9.63 -28.87 7.53
C ARG A 139 10.50 -29.84 6.73
N VAL A 140 11.45 -29.32 5.96
CA VAL A 140 12.42 -30.14 5.21
C VAL A 140 13.30 -30.95 6.16
N CYS A 141 13.80 -30.36 7.25
CA CYS A 141 14.58 -31.09 8.25
C CYS A 141 13.77 -32.22 8.88
N ALA A 142 12.51 -31.97 9.27
CA ALA A 142 11.64 -33.00 9.83
C ALA A 142 11.42 -34.17 8.84
N ALA A 143 11.19 -33.88 7.56
CA ALA A 143 11.06 -34.90 6.52
C ALA A 143 12.36 -35.70 6.32
N GLN A 144 13.52 -35.04 6.38
CA GLN A 144 14.81 -35.70 6.33
C GLN A 144 15.06 -36.60 7.56
N GLN A 145 14.67 -36.15 8.76
CA GLN A 145 14.78 -36.97 9.97
C GLN A 145 13.97 -38.26 9.86
N VAL A 146 12.72 -38.17 9.40
CA VAL A 146 11.88 -39.36 9.14
C VAL A 146 12.54 -40.30 8.12
N SER A 147 13.22 -39.74 7.10
CA SER A 147 13.95 -40.54 6.11
C SER A 147 15.17 -41.24 6.72
N ILE A 148 15.93 -40.56 7.60
CA ILE A 148 17.03 -41.15 8.36
C ILE A 148 16.51 -42.28 9.24
N ASP A 149 15.44 -42.04 10.00
CA ASP A 149 14.86 -43.04 10.90
C ASP A 149 14.35 -44.27 10.12
N THR A 150 13.73 -44.05 8.97
CA THR A 150 13.28 -45.14 8.07
C THR A 150 14.44 -45.96 7.54
N LEU A 151 15.52 -45.31 7.10
CA LEU A 151 16.73 -45.99 6.64
C LEU A 151 17.42 -46.75 7.77
N ALA A 152 17.47 -46.18 8.98
CA ALA A 152 18.01 -46.85 10.16
C ALA A 152 17.21 -48.12 10.51
N ILE A 153 15.87 -48.08 10.37
CA ILE A 153 15.02 -49.27 10.52
C ILE A 153 15.31 -50.29 9.42
N GLN A 154 15.43 -49.88 8.15
CA GLN A 154 15.76 -50.77 7.03
C GLN A 154 17.14 -51.43 7.15
N MET A 155 18.12 -50.70 7.71
CA MET A 155 19.44 -51.26 8.03
C MET A 155 19.39 -52.33 9.13
N ASN A 156 18.37 -52.27 10.00
CA ASN A 156 18.15 -53.25 11.07
C ASN A 156 17.15 -54.36 10.68
N PHE A 157 16.32 -54.13 9.65
CA PHE A 157 15.32 -55.05 9.10
C PHE A 157 15.34 -54.97 7.58
N THR A 158 16.10 -55.85 6.93
CA THR A 158 15.97 -56.02 5.48
C THR A 158 14.80 -56.98 5.19
N PRO A 159 13.82 -56.64 4.35
CA PRO A 159 12.76 -57.56 3.92
C PRO A 159 13.29 -58.86 3.30
N GLY A 160 14.52 -58.83 2.79
CA GLY A 160 15.25 -60.00 2.33
C GLY A 160 15.61 -60.99 3.43
N GLU A 161 15.76 -60.58 4.70
CA GLU A 161 16.05 -61.50 5.81
C GLU A 161 14.89 -62.45 6.10
N ASP A 162 13.63 -61.98 6.04
CA ASP A 162 12.47 -62.85 6.29
C ASP A 162 12.21 -63.79 5.11
N GLN A 163 12.27 -63.29 3.87
CA GLN A 163 12.13 -64.14 2.67
C GLN A 163 13.27 -65.16 2.54
N ILE A 164 14.51 -64.79 2.90
CA ILE A 164 15.65 -65.69 2.85
C ILE A 164 15.64 -66.64 4.05
N ARG A 165 15.26 -66.21 5.25
CA ARG A 165 15.06 -67.11 6.39
C ARG A 165 13.96 -68.13 6.09
N GLU A 166 12.91 -67.74 5.38
CA GLU A 166 11.89 -68.65 4.84
C GLU A 166 12.46 -69.61 3.78
N LEU A 167 13.23 -69.13 2.80
CA LEU A 167 13.92 -69.98 1.81
C LEU A 167 14.96 -70.94 2.43
N LEU A 168 15.65 -70.51 3.49
CA LEU A 168 16.65 -71.29 4.21
C LEU A 168 16.00 -72.34 5.11
N ASN A 169 14.84 -72.03 5.70
CA ASN A 169 14.01 -72.99 6.42
C ASN A 169 13.40 -74.04 5.46
N LEU A 170 13.03 -73.64 4.23
CA LEU A 170 12.47 -74.53 3.21
C LEU A 170 13.52 -75.42 2.51
N ARG A 171 14.81 -75.04 2.48
CA ARG A 171 15.86 -75.80 1.76
C ARG A 171 16.77 -76.69 2.61
N GLY A 172 16.55 -76.81 3.92
CA GLY A 172 17.27 -77.79 4.73
C GLY A 172 18.80 -77.65 4.64
N GLY A 173 19.33 -76.50 5.04
CA GLY A 173 20.78 -76.30 5.23
C GLY A 173 21.43 -75.39 4.19
N THR A 174 21.99 -74.28 4.69
CA THR A 174 22.88 -73.39 3.93
C THR A 174 24.16 -74.10 3.54
N THR A 175 24.42 -74.34 2.26
CA THR A 175 25.78 -74.61 1.80
C THR A 175 26.68 -73.40 2.09
N PRO A 176 27.98 -73.58 2.42
CA PRO A 176 28.90 -72.48 2.71
C PRO A 176 28.98 -71.42 1.60
N GLU A 177 28.86 -71.84 0.34
CA GLU A 177 28.89 -70.97 -0.85
C GLU A 177 27.67 -70.02 -0.93
N ASN A 178 26.49 -70.51 -0.52
CA ASN A 178 25.28 -69.69 -0.46
C ASN A 178 25.32 -68.68 0.70
N ARG A 179 25.98 -69.03 1.82
CA ARG A 179 26.26 -68.07 2.91
C ARG A 179 27.22 -66.97 2.47
N ALA A 180 28.34 -67.32 1.81
CA ALA A 180 29.31 -66.34 1.36
C ALA A 180 28.73 -65.35 0.33
N THR A 181 27.90 -65.85 -0.59
CA THR A 181 27.21 -65.01 -1.58
C THR A 181 26.19 -64.08 -0.91
N TYR A 182 25.47 -64.58 0.10
CA TYR A 182 24.53 -63.77 0.91
C TYR A 182 25.23 -62.69 1.72
N ASP A 183 26.31 -63.04 2.44
CA ASP A 183 27.10 -62.08 3.23
C ASP A 183 27.71 -60.99 2.33
N GLY A 184 28.09 -61.35 1.10
CA GLY A 184 28.54 -60.40 0.08
C GLY A 184 27.46 -59.42 -0.38
N LEU A 185 26.26 -59.90 -0.74
CA LEU A 185 25.14 -59.06 -1.16
C LEU A 185 24.63 -58.17 -0.01
N ARG A 186 24.51 -58.72 1.21
CA ARG A 186 24.17 -57.98 2.43
C ARG A 186 25.20 -56.91 2.76
N GLY A 187 26.48 -57.18 2.52
CA GLY A 187 27.56 -56.22 2.66
C GLY A 187 27.45 -55.05 1.68
N GLN A 188 27.09 -55.32 0.43
CA GLN A 188 26.87 -54.30 -0.60
C GLN A 188 25.64 -53.44 -0.33
N GLU A 189 24.49 -54.03 0.03
CA GLU A 189 23.27 -53.29 0.37
C GLU A 189 23.47 -52.40 1.60
N ASN A 190 24.11 -52.93 2.66
CA ASN A 190 24.45 -52.13 3.84
C ASN A 190 25.43 -51.00 3.51
N MET A 191 26.36 -51.20 2.57
CA MET A 191 27.28 -50.15 2.13
C MET A 191 26.55 -49.04 1.38
N MET A 192 25.60 -49.39 0.49
CA MET A 192 24.76 -48.41 -0.21
C MET A 192 23.86 -47.62 0.73
N LEU A 193 23.20 -48.30 1.68
CA LEU A 193 22.37 -47.64 2.70
C LEU A 193 23.20 -46.69 3.58
N ARG A 194 24.42 -47.09 3.97
CA ARG A 194 25.36 -46.22 4.71
C ARG A 194 25.77 -44.98 3.91
N GLN A 195 26.04 -45.11 2.61
CA GLN A 195 26.34 -43.95 1.76
C GLN A 195 25.15 -42.98 1.65
N GLN A 196 23.93 -43.51 1.53
CA GLN A 196 22.72 -42.68 1.53
C GLN A 196 22.53 -41.96 2.86
N LEU A 197 22.77 -42.63 3.99
CA LEU A 197 22.67 -42.04 5.32
C LEU A 197 23.66 -40.87 5.48
N ILE A 198 24.92 -41.06 5.07
CA ILE A 198 25.95 -40.00 5.09
C ILE A 198 25.52 -38.77 4.28
N LEU A 199 24.96 -38.97 3.08
CA LEU A 199 24.50 -37.88 2.23
C LEU A 199 23.30 -37.13 2.81
N ILE A 200 22.44 -37.82 3.57
CA ILE A 200 21.31 -37.18 4.24
C ILE A 200 21.80 -36.42 5.49
N ASP A 201 22.69 -37.00 6.29
CA ASP A 201 23.30 -36.35 7.45
C ASP A 201 24.05 -35.07 7.07
N GLN A 202 24.83 -35.09 5.98
CA GLN A 202 25.51 -33.90 5.47
C GLN A 202 24.53 -32.79 5.07
N ARG A 203 23.41 -33.16 4.41
CA ARG A 203 22.35 -32.21 4.04
C ARG A 203 21.63 -31.67 5.27
N PHE A 204 21.34 -32.51 6.25
CA PHE A 204 20.69 -32.13 7.50
C PHE A 204 21.56 -31.18 8.33
N ALA A 205 22.85 -31.46 8.44
CA ALA A 205 23.82 -30.58 9.11
C ALA A 205 23.90 -29.20 8.43
N SER A 206 23.91 -29.19 7.09
CA SER A 206 23.88 -27.95 6.29
C SER A 206 22.61 -27.13 6.56
N HIS A 207 21.43 -27.75 6.52
CA HIS A 207 20.17 -27.07 6.80
C HIS A 207 20.08 -26.56 8.25
N THR A 208 20.60 -27.33 9.20
CA THR A 208 20.67 -26.90 10.61
C THR A 208 21.52 -25.64 10.77
N LYS A 209 22.64 -25.55 10.05
CA LYS A 209 23.46 -24.34 10.00
C LYS A 209 22.69 -23.16 9.40
N SER A 210 22.02 -23.33 8.26
CA SER A 210 21.16 -22.30 7.66
C SER A 210 20.04 -21.83 8.59
N ILE A 211 19.42 -22.74 9.35
CA ILE A 211 18.39 -22.39 10.35
C ILE A 211 18.97 -21.48 11.44
N ASN A 212 20.17 -21.79 11.94
CA ASN A 212 20.82 -20.98 12.96
C ASN A 212 21.22 -19.60 12.43
N GLU A 213 21.72 -19.52 11.20
CA GLU A 213 22.03 -18.24 10.53
C GLU A 213 20.77 -17.39 10.33
N LEU A 214 19.66 -18.00 9.89
CA LEU A 214 18.37 -17.31 9.76
C LEU A 214 17.85 -16.82 11.11
N LYS A 215 17.99 -17.62 12.17
CA LYS A 215 17.58 -17.21 13.51
C LYS A 215 18.36 -15.96 13.97
N ALA A 216 19.69 -15.96 13.79
CA ALA A 216 20.51 -14.80 14.11
C ALA A 216 20.13 -13.56 13.30
N ARG A 217 19.76 -13.73 12.02
CA ARG A 217 19.26 -12.62 11.19
C ARG A 217 17.91 -12.09 11.67
N ILE A 218 16.97 -12.97 12.04
CA ILE A 218 15.67 -12.58 12.61
C ILE A 218 15.90 -11.78 13.91
N ASP A 219 16.72 -12.31 14.83
CA ASP A 219 17.01 -11.66 16.10
C ASP A 219 17.62 -10.26 15.90
N HIS A 220 18.51 -10.10 14.92
CA HIS A 220 19.11 -8.81 14.58
C HIS A 220 18.08 -7.81 14.03
N VAL A 221 17.18 -8.22 13.13
CA VAL A 221 16.14 -7.33 12.59
C VAL A 221 15.11 -6.96 13.67
N GLU A 222 14.74 -7.89 14.54
CA GLU A 222 13.86 -7.62 15.69
C GLU A 222 14.50 -6.64 16.69
N GLN A 223 15.82 -6.75 16.94
CA GLN A 223 16.55 -5.74 17.72
C GLN A 223 16.54 -4.35 17.06
N GLN A 224 16.73 -4.28 15.74
CA GLN A 224 16.66 -3.01 15.02
C GLN A 224 15.27 -2.36 15.09
N GLN A 225 14.20 -3.16 14.99
CA GLN A 225 12.83 -2.68 15.17
C GLN A 225 12.62 -2.11 16.58
N ASN A 226 13.03 -2.84 17.63
CA ASN A 226 12.89 -2.38 19.01
C ASN A 226 13.65 -1.06 19.27
N MET A 227 14.85 -0.90 18.72
CA MET A 227 15.60 0.36 18.81
C MET A 227 14.92 1.50 18.05
N SER A 228 14.34 1.22 16.88
CA SER A 228 13.57 2.19 16.09
C SER A 228 12.30 2.63 16.82
N GLU A 229 11.57 1.71 17.44
CA GLU A 229 10.38 2.01 18.25
C GLU A 229 10.72 2.81 19.51
N ALA A 230 11.83 2.48 20.18
CA ALA A 230 12.33 3.27 21.31
C ALA A 230 12.69 4.71 20.88
N ALA A 231 13.35 4.87 19.72
CA ALA A 231 13.67 6.17 19.16
C ALA A 231 12.41 6.97 18.78
N LYS A 232 11.37 6.31 18.24
CA LYS A 232 10.06 6.93 17.99
C LYS A 232 9.42 7.45 19.27
N SER A 233 9.40 6.63 20.32
CA SER A 233 8.79 6.99 21.59
C SER A 233 9.47 8.20 22.22
N GLN A 234 10.81 8.26 22.15
CA GLN A 234 11.58 9.44 22.59
C GLN A 234 11.31 10.69 21.74
N GLN A 235 11.25 10.56 20.40
CA GLN A 235 10.91 11.68 19.54
C GLN A 235 9.48 12.17 19.75
N MET A 236 8.51 11.28 19.93
CA MET A 236 7.13 11.62 20.27
C MET A 236 7.07 12.39 21.59
N MET A 237 7.79 11.97 22.63
CA MET A 237 7.88 12.74 23.88
C MET A 237 8.54 14.11 23.68
N ALA A 238 9.52 14.23 22.80
CA ALA A 238 10.19 15.51 22.51
C ALA A 238 9.34 16.47 21.64
N VAL A 239 8.46 15.94 20.79
CA VAL A 239 7.55 16.71 19.92
C VAL A 239 6.26 17.08 20.64
N PHE A 240 5.73 16.19 21.47
CA PHE A 240 4.48 16.36 22.23
C PHE A 240 4.71 16.66 23.71
N GLY A 241 5.89 17.14 24.08
CA GLY A 241 6.25 17.44 25.47
C GLY A 241 5.27 18.37 26.18
N VAL A 242 4.85 17.92 27.36
CA VAL A 242 4.43 18.70 28.55
C VAL A 242 5.46 19.78 28.87
#